data_AF-A0A068U902-F1
#
_entry.id   AF-A0A068U902-F1
#
_cell.length_a   1.000
_cell.length_b   1.000
_cell.length_c   1.000
_cell.angle_alpha   90.00
_cell.angle_beta   90.00
_cell.angle_gamma   90.00
#
_symmetry.space_group_name_H-M   'P 1'
#
loop_
_entity.id
_entity.type
_entity.pdbx_description
1 polymer ?
#
loop_
_entity_poly.entity_id
_entity_poly.type
_entity_poly.pdbx_seq_one_letter_code
_entity_poly.pdbx_strand_id
1 'polypeptide(L)'
;MAMPMAFEHPITGRVLVENGVAIEVVRDENGRHQREEIAKVIKEVVFGGAGETMRQKIKDSRKKIKSEEKENLDGLLTLIIQLSKKNSSHDINIARA
;
A
#
# COMPACT_ATOMS: atom_id res chain seq x y z
N MET A 1 6.33 -12.68 0.25
CA MET A 1 6.59 -13.12 1.64
C MET A 1 6.86 -11.89 2.49
N ALA A 2 6.39 -11.87 3.73
CA ALA A 2 6.68 -10.82 4.70
C ALA A 2 7.60 -11.40 5.78
N MET A 3 8.72 -10.74 6.03
CA MET A 3 9.66 -11.11 7.09
C MET A 3 9.89 -9.88 7.96
N PRO A 4 9.06 -9.66 9.00
CA PRO A 4 9.22 -8.52 9.88
C PRO A 4 10.60 -8.55 10.54
N MET A 5 11.33 -7.44 10.49
CA MET A 5 12.67 -7.32 11.09
C MET A 5 12.70 -6.22 12.15
N ALA A 6 12.30 -4.99 11.81
CA ALA A 6 12.30 -3.83 12.70
C ALA A 6 11.31 -2.75 12.23
N PHE A 7 11.14 -1.68 13.03
CA PHE A 7 10.34 -0.49 12.69
C PHE A 7 8.89 -0.83 12.36
N GLU A 8 8.37 -0.29 11.26
CA GLU A 8 7.00 -0.49 10.80
C GLU A 8 6.77 -1.85 10.12
N HIS A 9 7.84 -2.63 9.91
CA HIS A 9 7.74 -3.89 9.18
C HIS A 9 6.71 -4.89 9.77
N PRO A 10 6.50 -5.00 11.10
CA PRO A 10 5.44 -5.87 11.65
C PRO A 10 4.05 -5.42 11.21
N ILE A 11 3.78 -4.11 11.23
CA ILE A 11 2.48 -3.55 10.83
C ILE A 11 2.29 -3.68 9.32
N THR A 12 3.28 -3.27 8.53
CA THR A 12 3.27 -3.41 7.07
C THR A 12 3.12 -4.87 6.64
N GLY A 13 3.82 -5.79 7.31
CA GLY A 13 3.69 -7.23 7.07
C GLY A 13 2.27 -7.74 7.29
N ARG A 14 1.67 -7.40 8.44
CA ARG A 14 0.30 -7.80 8.78
C ARG A 14 -0.71 -7.26 7.76
N VAL A 15 -0.61 -6.00 7.35
CA VAL A 15 -1.48 -5.42 6.33
C VAL A 15 -1.37 -6.19 5.01
N LEU A 16 -0.17 -6.54 4.58
CA LEU A 16 0.03 -7.31 3.34
C LEU A 16 -0.54 -8.73 3.44
N VAL A 17 -0.44 -9.38 4.61
CA VAL A 17 -1.02 -10.71 4.84
C VAL A 17 -2.53 -10.66 4.88
N GLU A 18 -3.14 -9.70 5.57
CA GLU A 18 -4.59 -9.54 5.66
C GLU A 18 -5.22 -9.24 4.29
N ASN A 19 -4.51 -8.48 3.44
CA ASN A 19 -4.90 -8.26 2.05
C ASN A 19 -4.61 -9.47 1.14
N GLY A 20 -3.99 -10.53 1.66
CA GLY A 20 -3.68 -11.77 0.95
C GLY A 20 -2.64 -11.61 -0.16
N VAL A 21 -1.78 -10.60 -0.08
CA VAL A 21 -0.68 -10.35 -1.03
C VAL A 21 0.68 -10.80 -0.48
N ALA A 22 0.72 -11.25 0.78
CA ALA A 22 1.89 -11.86 1.40
C ALA A 22 1.51 -13.04 2.30
N ILE A 23 2.51 -13.86 2.60
CA ILE A 23 2.53 -14.84 3.69
C ILE A 23 3.64 -14.40 4.64
N GLU A 24 3.35 -14.30 5.92
CA GLU A 24 4.31 -13.94 6.97
C GLU A 24 5.12 -15.15 7.41
N VAL A 25 6.43 -14.95 7.58
CA VAL A 25 7.30 -15.88 8.28
C VAL A 25 7.13 -15.64 9.77
N VAL A 26 6.48 -16.60 10.44
CA VAL A 26 6.18 -16.52 11.88
C VAL A 26 7.47 -16.73 12.69
N ARG A 27 7.62 -15.95 13.76
CA ARG A 27 8.71 -16.08 14.72
C ARG A 27 8.36 -17.12 15.78
N ASP A 28 9.37 -17.76 16.35
CA ASP A 28 9.21 -18.63 17.51
C ASP A 28 8.84 -17.81 18.77
N GLU A 29 8.59 -18.53 19.87
CA GLU A 29 8.33 -17.95 21.19
C GLU A 29 9.44 -17.01 21.70
N ASN A 30 10.67 -17.18 21.21
CA ASN A 30 11.83 -16.34 21.52
C ASN A 30 12.00 -15.17 20.54
N GLY A 31 11.02 -14.98 19.64
CA GLY A 31 11.05 -13.94 18.62
C GLY A 31 12.06 -14.18 17.48
N ARG A 32 12.55 -15.42 17.30
CA ARG A 32 13.54 -15.76 16.26
C ARG A 32 12.88 -16.34 15.03
N HIS A 33 13.49 -16.09 13.87
CA HIS A 33 13.09 -16.72 12.61
C HIS A 33 13.71 -18.12 12.53
N GLN A 34 12.87 -19.15 12.56
CA GLN A 34 13.35 -20.53 12.42
C GLN A 34 13.50 -20.89 10.94
N ARG A 35 14.57 -21.63 10.61
CA ARG A 35 14.85 -22.06 9.23
C ARG A 35 13.73 -22.94 8.67
N GLU A 36 13.08 -23.72 9.52
CA GLU A 36 11.96 -24.60 9.19
C GLU A 36 10.74 -23.79 8.73
N GLU A 37 10.39 -22.73 9.47
CA GLU A 37 9.27 -21.83 9.11
C GLU A 37 9.57 -21.06 7.82
N ILE A 38 10.80 -20.58 7.64
CA ILE A 38 11.22 -19.95 6.39
C ILE A 38 11.07 -20.93 5.21
N ALA A 39 11.58 -22.15 5.36
CA ALA A 39 11.51 -23.17 4.30
C ALA A 39 10.07 -23.54 3.95
N LYS A 40 9.18 -23.63 4.94
CA LYS A 40 7.75 -23.89 4.75
C LYS A 40 7.08 -22.80 3.92
N VAL A 41 7.30 -21.53 4.26
CA VAL A 41 6.75 -20.39 3.50
C VAL A 41 7.32 -20.37 2.08
N ILE A 42 8.63 -20.58 1.90
CA ILE A 42 9.23 -20.66 0.56
C ILE A 42 8.58 -21.77 -0.25
N LYS A 43 8.38 -22.96 0.33
CA LYS A 43 7.76 -24.09 -0.36
C LYS A 43 6.34 -23.77 -0.80
N GLU A 44 5.54 -23.16 0.08
CA GLU A 44 4.16 -22.77 -0.23
C GLU A 44 4.10 -21.71 -1.35
N VAL A 45 4.98 -20.71 -1.30
CA VAL A 45 5.01 -19.64 -2.30
C VAL A 45 5.51 -20.13 -3.66
N VAL A 46 6.57 -20.93 -3.69
CA VAL A 46 7.23 -21.33 -4.94
C VAL A 46 6.56 -22.55 -5.56
N PHE A 47 6.18 -23.54 -4.76
CA PHE A 47 5.67 -24.83 -5.24
C PHE A 47 4.20 -25.09 -4.87
N GLY A 48 3.65 -24.37 -3.89
CA GLY A 48 2.30 -24.59 -3.37
C GLY A 48 1.18 -23.76 -4.02
N GLY A 49 1.47 -23.03 -5.10
CA GLY A 49 0.47 -22.22 -5.82
C GLY A 49 0.06 -20.91 -5.12
N ALA A 50 0.36 -20.74 -3.83
CA ALA A 50 0.06 -19.49 -3.12
C ALA A 50 0.75 -18.28 -3.76
N GLY A 51 1.94 -18.47 -4.34
CA GLY A 51 2.65 -17.45 -5.09
C GLY A 51 1.87 -16.91 -6.29
N GLU A 52 1.15 -17.77 -7.02
CA GLU A 52 0.35 -17.37 -8.18
C GLU A 52 -0.86 -16.55 -7.73
N THR A 53 -1.58 -17.03 -6.71
CA THR A 53 -2.72 -16.31 -6.11
C THR A 53 -2.32 -14.93 -5.61
N MET A 54 -1.21 -14.82 -4.86
CA MET A 54 -0.71 -13.53 -4.39
C MET A 54 -0.31 -12.61 -5.55
N ARG A 55 0.37 -13.13 -6.58
CA ARG A 55 0.74 -12.34 -7.77
C ARG A 55 -0.48 -11.79 -8.50
N GLN A 56 -1.56 -12.56 -8.57
CA GLN A 56 -2.80 -12.09 -9.18
C GLN A 56 -3.42 -10.96 -8.34
N LYS A 57 -3.55 -11.14 -7.03
CA LYS A 57 -4.04 -10.08 -6.13
C LYS A 57 -3.19 -8.80 -6.20
N ILE A 58 -1.86 -8.93 -6.26
CA ILE A 58 -0.95 -7.78 -6.43
C ILE A 58 -1.24 -7.03 -7.74
N LYS A 59 -1.49 -7.75 -8.84
CA LYS A 59 -1.83 -7.12 -10.13
C LYS A 59 -3.16 -6.36 -10.05
N ASP A 60 -4.16 -6.92 -9.38
CA ASP A 60 -5.47 -6.29 -9.24
C ASP A 60 -5.40 -5.06 -8.32
N SER A 61 -4.72 -5.17 -7.18
CA SER A 61 -4.42 -4.02 -6.31
C SER A 61 -3.65 -2.93 -7.04
N ARG A 62 -2.66 -3.28 -7.87
CA ARG A 62 -1.90 -2.29 -8.66
C ARG A 62 -2.81 -1.51 -9.60
N LYS A 63 -3.75 -2.17 -10.27
CA LYS A 63 -4.70 -1.49 -11.18
C LYS A 63 -5.59 -0.53 -10.40
N LYS A 64 -6.12 -0.96 -9.26
CA LYS A 64 -6.97 -0.15 -8.39
C LYS A 64 -6.24 1.08 -7.85
N ILE A 65 -5.04 0.89 -7.29
CA ILE A 65 -4.21 2.01 -6.80
C ILE A 65 -3.94 3.02 -7.92
N LYS A 66 -3.63 2.54 -9.13
CA LYS A 66 -3.34 3.44 -10.25
C LYS A 66 -4.57 4.22 -10.73
N SER A 67 -5.77 3.65 -10.66
CA SER A 67 -6.99 4.40 -11.00
C SER A 67 -7.32 5.44 -9.92
N GLU A 68 -7.24 5.05 -8.64
CA GLU A 68 -7.47 5.94 -7.51
C GLU A 68 -6.45 7.08 -7.47
N GLU A 69 -5.18 6.82 -7.76
CA GLU A 69 -4.13 7.84 -7.86
C GLU A 69 -4.48 8.92 -8.89
N LYS A 70 -4.95 8.49 -10.08
CA LYS A 70 -5.35 9.42 -11.13
C LYS A 70 -6.56 10.27 -10.71
N GLU A 71 -7.61 9.64 -10.17
CA GLU A 71 -8.81 10.34 -9.70
C GLU A 71 -8.48 11.35 -8.59
N ASN A 72 -7.63 10.96 -7.64
CA ASN A 72 -7.18 11.83 -6.55
C ASN A 72 -6.38 13.03 -7.06
N LEU A 73 -5.47 12.82 -8.03
CA LEU A 73 -4.69 13.90 -8.63
C LEU A 73 -5.57 14.88 -9.41
N ASP A 74 -6.53 14.38 -10.20
CA ASP A 74 -7.48 15.21 -10.95
C ASP A 74 -8.37 16.03 -9.99
N GLY A 75 -8.80 15.41 -8.89
CA GLY A 75 -9.55 16.08 -7.81
C GLY A 75 -8.73 17.17 -7.11
N LEU A 76 -7.47 16.88 -6.79
CA LEU A 76 -6.55 17.85 -6.17
C LEU A 76 -6.28 19.04 -7.09
N LEU A 77 -6.06 18.80 -8.39
CA LEU A 77 -5.87 19.87 -9.38
C LEU A 77 -7.10 20.78 -9.46
N THR A 78 -8.29 20.18 -9.46
CA THR A 78 -9.55 20.93 -9.47
C THR A 78 -9.68 21.82 -8.24
N LEU A 79 -9.37 21.30 -7.05
CA LEU A 79 -9.40 22.06 -5.80
C LEU A 79 -8.41 23.23 -5.83
N ILE A 80 -7.19 23.00 -6.33
CA ILE A 80 -6.17 24.05 -6.47
C ILE A 80 -6.68 25.18 -7.38
N ILE A 81 -7.25 24.84 -8.55
CA ILE A 81 -7.81 25.84 -9.48
C ILE A 81 -8.94 26.66 -8.82
N GLN A 82 -9.83 25.99 -8.08
CA GLN A 82 -10.91 26.67 -7.36
C GLN A 82 -10.37 27.64 -6.31
N LEU A 83 -9.36 27.24 -5.54
CA LEU A 83 -8.71 28.09 -4.54
C LEU A 83 -8.02 29.30 -5.19
N SER A 84 -7.29 29.11 -6.30
CA SER A 84 -6.67 30.22 -7.02
C SER A 84 -7.68 31.24 -7.54
N LYS A 85 -8.79 30.79 -8.14
CA LYS A 85 -9.86 31.68 -8.62
C LYS A 85 -10.52 32.47 -7.48
N LYS A 86 -10.72 31.83 -6.32
CA LYS A 86 -11.29 32.48 -5.13
C LYS A 86 -10.38 33.58 -4.62
N ASN A 87 -9.06 33.35 -4.57
CA ASN A 87 -8.08 34.34 -4.14
C ASN A 87 -8.03 35.55 -5.09
N SER A 88 -7.95 35.33 -6.41
CA SER A 88 -7.97 36.43 -7.39
C SER A 88 -9.27 37.26 -7.33
N SER A 89 -10.39 36.63 -7.01
CA SER A 89 -11.67 37.34 -6.82
C SER A 89 -11.71 38.14 -5.51
N HIS A 90 -10.93 37.75 -4.50
CA HIS A 90 -10.78 38.49 -3.25
C HIS A 90 -9.90 39.73 -3.44
N ASP A 91 -8.81 39.61 -4.20
CA ASP A 91 -7.89 40.71 -4.50
C ASP A 91 -8.56 41.84 -5.32
N ILE A 92 -9.45 41.50 -6.26
CA ILE A 92 -10.22 42.49 -7.05
C ILE A 92 -11.21 43.29 -6.18
N ASN A 93 -11.76 42.68 -5.12
CA ASN A 93 -12.72 43.35 -4.24
C ASN A 93 -12.04 44.26 -3.20
N ILE A 94 -10.79 43.96 -2.81
CA ILE A 94 -10.01 44.82 -1.91
C ILE A 94 -9.47 46.06 -2.67
N ALA A 95 -9.09 45.92 -3.93
CA ALA A 95 -8.58 47.04 -4.74
C ALA A 95 -9.66 48.05 -5.22
N ARG A 96 -10.94 47.77 -4.96
CA ARG A 96 -12.09 48.59 -5.38
C ARG A 96 -12.80 49.34 -4.24
N ALA A 97 -12.37 49.14 -2.99
CA ALA A 97 -12.83 49.85 -1.80
C ALA A 97 -11.86 50.98 -1.44
#